data_AF-A0A843MBD2-F1
#
_entry.id   AF-A0A843MBD2-F1
#
_cell.length_a   1.000
_cell.length_b   1.000
_cell.length_c   1.000
_cell.angle_alpha   90.00
_cell.angle_beta   90.00
_cell.angle_gamma   90.00
#
_symmetry.space_group_name_H-M   'P 1'
#
loop_
_entity.id
_entity.type
_entity.pdbx_description
1 polymer ?
#
loop_
_entity_poly.entity_id
_entity_poly.type
_entity_poly.pdbx_seq_one_letter_code
_entity_poly.pdbx_strand_id
1 'polypeptide(L)'
;HDGFFAMGSGPARALSLQPKHTYEVIDYKDESDATVICLEADKLPSESVMAMIAEKCGVDVANVCALVAPTSSLVGSIQVAGRCVETAVYKLNELGFDTRKIIAASGSAPIPPVRGAKLAMGVTNDATIYHGQIYLTMKAPEIVDYLEKIPSCASNGYGQPFNDIFKAAGYDFFKIDKSLFSPAEVVINEVSSGKVYHVGKVDADVTLKSFGLA
;
A
#
# COMPACT_ATOMS: atom_id res chain seq x y z
N HIS A 1 -19.56 9.73 -2.21
CA HIS A 1 -20.99 9.49 -2.51
C HIS A 1 -21.78 10.03 -1.32
N ASP A 2 -22.74 10.92 -1.52
CA ASP A 2 -23.52 11.55 -0.42
C ASP A 2 -22.66 12.16 0.72
N GLY A 3 -21.55 12.83 0.37
CA GLY A 3 -20.62 13.38 1.37
C GLY A 3 -19.76 12.35 2.11
N PHE A 4 -19.95 11.05 1.87
CA PHE A 4 -19.07 9.98 2.32
C PHE A 4 -17.86 9.85 1.38
N PHE A 5 -16.67 9.80 1.97
CA PHE A 5 -15.40 9.55 1.29
C PHE A 5 -14.60 8.54 2.11
N ALA A 6 -14.02 7.56 1.43
CA ALA A 6 -13.17 6.53 2.03
C ALA A 6 -12.23 5.97 0.96
N MET A 7 -11.08 5.45 1.40
CA MET A 7 -10.24 4.62 0.54
C MET A 7 -10.72 3.18 0.60
N GLY A 8 -11.15 2.63 -0.55
CA GLY A 8 -11.66 1.27 -0.67
C GLY A 8 -10.57 0.27 -1.06
N SER A 9 -10.43 -0.80 -0.29
CA SER A 9 -9.49 -1.90 -0.51
C SER A 9 -10.20 -3.26 -0.49
N GLY A 10 -9.49 -4.32 -0.85
CA GLY A 10 -9.99 -5.70 -0.70
C GLY A 10 -10.71 -6.28 -1.93
N PRO A 11 -11.29 -7.47 -1.78
CA PRO A 11 -11.80 -8.31 -2.88
C PRO A 11 -12.87 -7.66 -3.78
N ALA A 12 -13.72 -6.77 -3.24
CA ALA A 12 -14.73 -6.05 -4.03
C ALA A 12 -14.16 -5.31 -5.25
N ARG A 13 -12.89 -4.89 -5.18
CA ARG A 13 -12.20 -4.27 -6.31
C ARG A 13 -12.05 -5.20 -7.51
N ALA A 14 -11.95 -6.51 -7.29
CA ALA A 14 -11.75 -7.51 -8.34
C ALA A 14 -13.03 -7.90 -9.08
N LEU A 15 -14.19 -7.66 -8.47
CA LEU A 15 -15.49 -7.73 -9.16
C LEU A 15 -15.75 -6.43 -9.94
N SER A 16 -15.57 -5.28 -9.28
CA SER A 16 -15.83 -3.95 -9.86
C SER A 16 -14.73 -3.42 -10.80
N LEU A 17 -13.62 -4.15 -10.91
CA LEU A 17 -12.43 -3.85 -11.71
C LEU A 17 -11.89 -2.43 -11.47
N GLN A 18 -11.57 -2.10 -10.21
CA GLN A 18 -11.13 -0.75 -9.82
C GLN A 18 -9.65 -0.69 -9.34
N PRO A 19 -8.74 -0.03 -10.09
CA PRO A 19 -8.90 0.45 -11.46
C PRO A 19 -8.78 -0.69 -12.47
N LYS A 20 -9.44 -0.55 -13.63
CA LYS A 20 -9.54 -1.62 -14.63
C LYS A 20 -8.17 -2.09 -15.13
N HIS A 21 -7.26 -1.14 -15.34
CA HIS A 21 -5.91 -1.43 -15.84
C HIS A 21 -5.13 -2.40 -14.95
N THR A 22 -5.28 -2.34 -13.63
CA THR A 22 -4.60 -3.29 -12.72
C THR A 22 -4.98 -4.73 -13.06
N TYR A 23 -6.26 -5.00 -13.26
CA TYR A 23 -6.80 -6.33 -13.54
C TYR A 23 -6.41 -6.85 -14.92
N GLU A 24 -6.25 -5.95 -15.89
CA GLU A 24 -5.71 -6.27 -17.22
C GLU A 24 -4.21 -6.66 -17.13
N VAL A 25 -3.42 -5.93 -16.33
CA VAL A 25 -1.97 -6.19 -16.18
C VAL A 25 -1.70 -7.50 -15.45
N ILE A 26 -2.42 -7.77 -14.35
CA ILE A 26 -2.21 -8.98 -13.55
C ILE A 26 -2.97 -10.20 -14.10
N ASP A 27 -3.75 -10.02 -15.17
CA ASP A 27 -4.59 -11.05 -15.80
C ASP A 27 -5.49 -11.78 -14.78
N TYR A 28 -6.20 -10.98 -13.98
CA TYR A 28 -7.10 -11.48 -12.94
C TYR A 28 -8.43 -10.76 -12.99
N LYS A 29 -9.51 -11.51 -12.82
CA LYS A 29 -10.84 -11.00 -12.51
C LYS A 29 -11.53 -12.02 -11.62
N ASP A 30 -12.23 -11.54 -10.61
CA ASP A 30 -12.98 -12.41 -9.72
C ASP A 30 -14.37 -12.72 -10.28
N GLU A 31 -14.94 -13.84 -9.85
CA GLU A 31 -16.30 -14.28 -10.17
C GLU A 31 -16.94 -14.83 -8.89
N SER A 32 -17.86 -14.05 -8.31
CA SER A 32 -18.50 -14.36 -7.02
C SER A 32 -19.84 -13.63 -6.92
N ASP A 33 -20.78 -14.22 -6.18
CA ASP A 33 -22.09 -13.64 -5.83
C ASP A 33 -22.07 -12.88 -4.48
N ALA A 34 -20.92 -12.88 -3.80
CA ALA A 34 -20.68 -12.18 -2.54
C ALA A 34 -19.31 -11.48 -2.54
N THR A 35 -19.18 -10.44 -1.74
CA THR A 35 -17.91 -9.72 -1.66
C THR A 35 -17.65 -9.02 -0.33
N VAL A 36 -16.38 -8.68 -0.11
CA VAL A 36 -15.92 -7.91 1.03
C VAL A 36 -15.17 -6.67 0.54
N ILE A 37 -15.49 -5.52 1.12
CA ILE A 37 -14.74 -4.28 0.95
C ILE A 37 -14.18 -3.82 2.29
N CYS A 38 -12.94 -3.34 2.29
CA CYS A 38 -12.32 -2.72 3.45
C CYS A 38 -12.27 -1.21 3.21
N LEU A 39 -12.85 -0.42 4.12
CA LEU A 39 -12.94 1.03 4.02
C LEU A 39 -12.08 1.67 5.12
N GLU A 40 -11.06 2.43 4.70
CA GLU A 40 -10.36 3.34 5.59
C GLU A 40 -11.17 4.64 5.71
N ALA A 41 -11.91 4.79 6.83
CA ALA A 41 -12.87 5.88 7.03
C ALA A 41 -13.14 6.17 8.52
N ASP A 42 -13.45 7.43 8.83
CA ASP A 42 -13.84 7.87 10.19
C ASP A 42 -15.33 7.66 10.50
N LYS A 43 -16.12 7.25 9.51
CA LYS A 43 -17.57 7.03 9.63
C LYS A 43 -17.95 5.71 8.99
N LEU A 44 -19.04 5.12 9.47
CA LEU A 44 -19.63 3.96 8.82
C LEU A 44 -20.33 4.37 7.50
N PRO A 45 -20.32 3.51 6.47
CA PRO A 45 -21.06 3.75 5.23
C PRO A 45 -22.57 3.69 5.49
N SER A 46 -23.32 4.54 4.77
CA SER A 46 -24.78 4.46 4.72
C SER A 46 -25.26 3.31 3.84
N GLU A 47 -26.55 3.01 3.90
CA GLU A 47 -27.22 2.08 2.97
C GLU A 47 -27.00 2.48 1.50
N SER A 48 -27.04 3.78 1.18
CA SER A 48 -26.78 4.27 -0.20
C SER A 48 -25.35 3.98 -0.67
N VAL A 49 -24.36 4.15 0.21
CA VAL A 49 -22.96 3.80 -0.08
C VAL A 49 -22.81 2.29 -0.30
N MET A 50 -23.45 1.46 0.52
CA MET A 50 -23.40 0.01 0.38
C MET A 50 -24.08 -0.47 -0.91
N ALA A 51 -25.24 0.10 -1.26
CA ALA A 51 -25.94 -0.20 -2.51
C ALA A 51 -25.09 0.17 -3.74
N MET A 52 -24.42 1.31 -3.72
CA MET A 52 -23.50 1.73 -4.79
C MET A 52 -22.31 0.77 -4.95
N ILE A 53 -21.76 0.26 -3.85
CA ILE A 53 -20.68 -0.74 -3.88
C ILE A 53 -21.21 -2.05 -4.48
N ALA A 54 -22.37 -2.51 -4.04
CA ALA A 54 -23.02 -3.73 -4.53
C ALA A 54 -23.28 -3.67 -6.05
N GLU A 55 -23.87 -2.56 -6.52
CA GLU A 55 -24.15 -2.30 -7.94
C GLU A 55 -22.86 -2.39 -8.78
N LYS A 56 -21.79 -1.71 -8.34
CA LYS A 56 -20.51 -1.75 -9.04
C LYS A 56 -19.86 -3.12 -9.07
N CYS A 57 -20.10 -3.94 -8.06
CA CYS A 57 -19.58 -5.31 -7.98
C CYS A 57 -20.49 -6.32 -8.70
N GLY A 58 -21.71 -5.93 -9.10
CA GLY A 58 -22.67 -6.83 -9.74
C GLY A 58 -23.22 -7.90 -8.80
N VAL A 59 -23.33 -7.60 -7.49
CA VAL A 59 -23.83 -8.53 -6.46
C VAL A 59 -25.02 -7.92 -5.70
N ASP A 60 -25.80 -8.76 -5.01
CA ASP A 60 -26.84 -8.28 -4.09
C ASP A 60 -26.19 -7.57 -2.88
N VAL A 61 -26.77 -6.45 -2.44
CA VAL A 61 -26.28 -5.70 -1.27
C VAL A 61 -26.30 -6.54 0.00
N ALA A 62 -27.22 -7.51 0.12
CA ALA A 62 -27.27 -8.47 1.23
C ALA A 62 -26.01 -9.36 1.29
N ASN A 63 -25.29 -9.49 0.17
CA ASN A 63 -24.05 -10.27 0.04
C ASN A 63 -22.79 -9.40 0.08
N VAL A 64 -22.90 -8.12 0.46
CA VAL A 64 -21.75 -7.23 0.63
C VAL A 64 -21.43 -7.04 2.10
N CYS A 65 -20.20 -7.38 2.48
CA CYS A 65 -19.65 -7.05 3.79
C CYS A 65 -18.68 -5.87 3.71
N ALA A 66 -18.83 -4.88 4.59
CA ALA A 66 -17.87 -3.79 4.75
C ALA A 66 -17.15 -3.88 6.10
N LEU A 67 -15.82 -3.93 6.05
CA LEU A 67 -14.96 -3.75 7.22
C LEU A 67 -14.51 -2.28 7.25
N VAL A 68 -14.68 -1.59 8.38
CA VAL A 68 -14.43 -0.15 8.47
C VAL A 68 -13.53 0.16 9.65
N ALA A 69 -12.45 0.90 9.40
CA ALA A 69 -11.57 1.40 10.46
C ALA A 69 -10.96 2.75 10.06
N PRO A 70 -10.85 3.72 11.00
CA PRO A 70 -10.12 4.95 10.73
C PRO A 70 -8.62 4.69 10.75
N THR A 71 -7.85 5.52 10.03
CA THR A 71 -6.37 5.49 10.06
C THR A 71 -5.85 5.66 11.49
N SER A 72 -6.53 6.47 12.30
CA SER A 72 -6.20 6.76 13.71
C SER A 72 -6.72 5.69 14.69
N SER A 73 -6.58 4.41 14.33
CA SER A 73 -6.93 3.26 15.18
C SER A 73 -5.88 2.16 15.15
N LEU A 74 -5.96 1.21 16.09
CA LEU A 74 -5.09 0.03 16.08
C LEU A 74 -5.25 -0.79 14.79
N VAL A 75 -6.49 -0.97 14.31
CA VAL A 75 -6.76 -1.66 13.04
C VAL A 75 -6.16 -0.88 11.87
N GLY A 76 -6.26 0.45 11.87
CA GLY A 76 -5.60 1.34 10.90
C GLY A 76 -4.08 1.14 10.87
N SER A 77 -3.42 1.19 12.04
CA SER A 77 -1.99 0.93 12.16
C SER A 77 -1.60 -0.45 11.62
N ILE A 78 -2.35 -1.49 11.98
CA ILE A 78 -2.06 -2.87 11.56
C ILE A 78 -2.24 -3.03 10.05
N GLN A 79 -3.38 -2.59 9.49
CA GLN A 79 -3.67 -2.82 8.08
C GLN A 79 -2.73 -2.04 7.16
N VAL A 80 -2.36 -0.80 7.52
CA VAL A 80 -1.42 -0.02 6.70
C VAL A 80 -0.02 -0.63 6.75
N ALA A 81 0.47 -1.05 7.92
CA ALA A 81 1.74 -1.77 8.02
C ALA A 81 1.70 -3.13 7.28
N GLY A 82 0.54 -3.80 7.30
CA GLY A 82 0.29 -5.04 6.56
C GLY A 82 0.40 -4.91 5.04
N ARG A 83 0.36 -3.68 4.50
CA ARG A 83 0.58 -3.40 3.06
C ARG A 83 2.04 -3.34 2.66
N CYS A 84 3.00 -3.60 3.56
CA CYS A 84 4.41 -3.46 3.25
C CYS A 84 4.85 -4.25 1.99
N VAL A 85 4.33 -5.46 1.77
CA VAL A 85 4.59 -6.22 0.53
C VAL A 85 3.93 -5.57 -0.69
N GLU A 86 2.71 -5.06 -0.52
CA GLU A 86 1.95 -4.40 -1.58
C GLU A 86 2.70 -3.18 -2.13
N THR A 87 3.37 -2.39 -1.28
CA THR A 87 4.12 -1.21 -1.75
C THR A 87 5.27 -1.59 -2.69
N ALA A 88 5.97 -2.70 -2.46
CA ALA A 88 7.01 -3.20 -3.36
C ALA A 88 6.44 -3.65 -4.71
N VAL A 89 5.34 -4.40 -4.68
CA VAL A 89 4.66 -4.91 -5.89
C VAL A 89 4.05 -3.75 -6.70
N TYR A 90 3.38 -2.83 -6.03
CA TYR A 90 2.82 -1.62 -6.64
C TYR A 90 3.92 -0.76 -7.26
N LYS A 91 5.04 -0.55 -6.55
CA LYS A 91 6.18 0.21 -7.07
C LYS A 91 6.77 -0.41 -8.33
N LEU A 92 6.95 -1.74 -8.36
CA LEU A 92 7.38 -2.44 -9.56
C LEU A 92 6.41 -2.23 -10.73
N ASN A 93 5.10 -2.35 -10.47
CA ASN A 93 4.08 -2.07 -11.47
C ASN A 93 4.17 -0.64 -12.03
N GLU A 94 4.34 0.37 -11.17
CA GLU A 94 4.48 1.77 -11.59
C GLU A 94 5.76 2.02 -12.39
N LEU A 95 6.80 1.21 -12.19
CA LEU A 95 8.01 1.23 -13.01
C LEU A 95 7.83 0.49 -14.35
N GLY A 96 6.67 -0.11 -14.60
CA GLY A 96 6.36 -0.89 -15.79
C GLY A 96 6.93 -2.32 -15.77
N PHE A 97 7.27 -2.85 -14.60
CA PHE A 97 7.71 -4.24 -14.45
C PHE A 97 6.51 -5.20 -14.49
N ASP A 98 6.67 -6.36 -15.15
CA ASP A 98 5.66 -7.41 -15.18
C ASP A 98 5.59 -8.15 -13.83
N THR A 99 4.69 -7.70 -12.96
CA THR A 99 4.53 -8.24 -11.59
C THR A 99 4.07 -9.69 -11.54
N ARG A 100 3.56 -10.26 -12.64
CA ARG A 100 3.22 -11.70 -12.73
C ARG A 100 4.44 -12.61 -12.65
N LYS A 101 5.65 -12.07 -12.80
CA LYS A 101 6.91 -12.80 -12.64
C LYS A 101 7.32 -13.02 -11.19
N ILE A 102 6.62 -12.38 -10.23
CA ILE A 102 6.78 -12.60 -8.80
C ILE A 102 6.10 -13.93 -8.45
N ILE A 103 6.87 -14.87 -7.93
CA ILE A 103 6.42 -16.20 -7.53
C ILE A 103 5.87 -16.18 -6.10
N ALA A 104 6.60 -15.51 -5.21
CA ALA A 104 6.24 -15.41 -3.80
C ALA A 104 6.80 -14.11 -3.21
N ALA A 105 6.15 -13.62 -2.16
CA ALA A 105 6.61 -12.47 -1.41
C ALA A 105 6.31 -12.64 0.08
N SER A 106 7.20 -12.10 0.91
CA SER A 106 7.00 -11.94 2.34
C SER A 106 7.58 -10.61 2.78
N GLY A 107 7.09 -10.02 3.86
CA GLY A 107 7.63 -8.77 4.34
C GLY A 107 7.18 -8.45 5.75
N SER A 108 7.87 -7.50 6.36
CA SER A 108 7.55 -6.99 7.68
C SER A 108 7.69 -5.48 7.73
N ALA A 109 6.78 -4.84 8.46
CA ALA A 109 6.88 -3.46 8.91
C ALA A 109 6.41 -3.40 10.37
N PRO A 110 6.96 -2.51 11.21
CA PRO A 110 6.51 -2.33 12.58
C PRO A 110 5.08 -1.82 12.60
N ILE A 111 4.28 -2.26 13.59
CA ILE A 111 2.98 -1.65 13.83
C ILE A 111 3.22 -0.28 14.48
N PRO A 112 2.84 0.81 13.82
CA PRO A 112 3.09 2.16 14.31
C PRO A 112 2.16 2.50 15.48
N PRO A 113 2.58 3.38 16.41
CA PRO A 113 1.72 3.84 17.50
C PRO A 113 0.47 4.52 16.94
N VAL A 114 -0.67 4.30 17.59
CA VAL A 114 -1.92 4.98 17.20
C VAL A 114 -1.79 6.47 17.52
N ARG A 115 -1.96 7.32 16.51
CA ARG A 115 -1.90 8.79 16.65
C ARG A 115 -3.20 9.40 16.15
N GLY A 116 -3.50 10.62 16.60
CA GLY A 116 -4.69 11.36 16.16
C GLY A 116 -4.71 11.59 14.64
N ALA A 117 -5.90 11.81 14.09
CA ALA A 117 -6.17 11.89 12.64
C ALA A 117 -5.18 12.76 11.84
N LYS A 118 -4.70 13.86 12.42
CA LYS A 118 -3.72 14.77 11.77
C LYS A 118 -2.36 14.11 11.49
N LEU A 119 -1.94 13.16 12.33
CA LEU A 119 -0.62 12.52 12.23
C LEU A 119 -0.70 11.07 11.76
N ALA A 120 -1.86 10.43 11.90
CA ALA A 120 -2.05 9.01 11.67
C ALA A 120 -1.49 8.56 10.31
N MET A 121 -1.91 9.24 9.23
CA MET A 121 -1.51 8.90 7.87
C MET A 121 0.02 8.89 7.65
N GLY A 122 0.73 9.90 8.16
CA GLY A 122 2.19 9.92 8.00
C GLY A 122 2.88 8.85 8.85
N VAL A 123 2.45 8.70 10.10
CA VAL A 123 3.01 7.70 11.02
C VAL A 123 2.79 6.28 10.52
N THR A 124 1.63 6.01 9.90
CA THR A 124 1.35 4.70 9.33
C THR A 124 2.14 4.39 8.06
N ASN A 125 2.32 5.38 7.18
CA ASN A 125 3.13 5.20 5.97
C ASN A 125 4.63 5.06 6.30
N ASP A 126 5.12 5.84 7.27
CA ASP A 126 6.52 5.85 7.68
C ASP A 126 7.01 4.48 8.19
N ALA A 127 6.11 3.66 8.75
CA ALA A 127 6.41 2.28 9.12
C ALA A 127 6.93 1.45 7.93
N THR A 128 6.37 1.65 6.74
CA THR A 128 6.82 0.96 5.51
C THR A 128 7.93 1.72 4.81
N ILE A 129 7.82 3.05 4.70
CA ILE A 129 8.79 3.90 3.99
C ILE A 129 10.19 3.80 4.61
N TYR A 130 10.28 3.77 5.94
CA TYR A 130 11.55 3.79 6.66
C TYR A 130 11.90 2.46 7.34
N HIS A 131 10.97 1.50 7.42
CA HIS A 131 11.21 0.23 8.10
C HIS A 131 10.58 -1.00 7.42
N GLY A 132 9.96 -0.85 6.25
CA GLY A 132 9.41 -1.97 5.50
C GLY A 132 10.52 -2.81 4.87
N GLN A 133 10.66 -4.05 5.32
CA GLN A 133 11.65 -5.02 4.83
C GLN A 133 10.93 -6.10 4.04
N ILE A 134 11.19 -6.16 2.73
CA ILE A 134 10.44 -7.03 1.81
C ILE A 134 11.37 -8.05 1.17
N TYR A 135 10.87 -9.27 1.01
CA TYR A 135 11.53 -10.37 0.34
C TYR A 135 10.67 -10.80 -0.83
N LEU A 136 11.23 -10.74 -2.04
CA LEU A 136 10.57 -11.19 -3.26
C LEU A 136 11.32 -12.41 -3.81
N THR A 137 10.58 -13.43 -4.21
CA THR A 137 11.10 -14.53 -5.03
C THR A 137 10.46 -14.43 -6.41
N MET A 138 11.28 -14.38 -7.45
CA MET A 138 10.79 -14.14 -8.82
C MET A 138 11.63 -14.85 -9.87
N LYS A 139 11.05 -15.01 -11.07
CA LYS A 139 11.75 -15.48 -12.27
C LYS A 139 11.80 -14.34 -13.29
N ALA A 140 12.78 -13.46 -13.13
CA ALA A 140 12.90 -12.23 -13.90
C ALA A 140 14.35 -11.71 -13.91
N PRO A 141 15.23 -12.24 -14.78
CA PRO A 141 16.61 -11.74 -14.93
C PRO A 141 16.72 -10.23 -15.12
N GLU A 142 15.72 -9.62 -15.77
CA GLU A 142 15.63 -8.19 -16.05
C GLU A 142 15.36 -7.32 -14.82
N ILE A 143 15.12 -7.91 -13.64
CA ILE A 143 14.93 -7.14 -12.38
C ILE A 143 16.11 -6.23 -12.07
N VAL A 144 17.30 -6.56 -12.58
CA VAL A 144 18.53 -5.75 -12.46
C VAL A 144 18.34 -4.30 -12.90
N ASP A 145 17.46 -4.03 -13.87
CA ASP A 145 17.22 -2.68 -14.41
C ASP A 145 16.34 -1.81 -13.49
N TYR A 146 15.79 -2.42 -12.42
CA TYR A 146 14.83 -1.82 -11.50
C TYR A 146 15.37 -1.66 -10.09
N LEU A 147 16.40 -2.43 -9.70
CA LEU A 147 16.90 -2.57 -8.34
C LEU A 147 16.98 -1.25 -7.55
N GLU A 148 17.73 -0.27 -8.05
CA GLU A 148 17.95 1.02 -7.38
C GLU A 148 16.73 1.96 -7.37
N LYS A 149 15.65 1.60 -8.08
CA LYS A 149 14.44 2.42 -8.20
C LYS A 149 13.32 1.96 -7.27
N ILE A 150 13.45 0.78 -6.67
CA ILE A 150 12.41 0.16 -5.83
C ILE A 150 12.37 0.80 -4.44
N PRO A 151 13.47 1.00 -3.71
CA PRO A 151 13.41 1.48 -2.33
C PRO A 151 12.94 2.93 -2.22
N SER A 152 12.34 3.27 -1.09
CA SER A 152 11.92 4.64 -0.77
C SER A 152 13.07 5.64 -0.80
N CYS A 153 14.30 5.23 -0.49
CA CYS A 153 15.49 6.09 -0.54
C CYS A 153 15.90 6.53 -1.95
N ALA A 154 15.28 5.97 -2.99
CA ALA A 154 15.41 6.47 -4.36
C ALA A 154 14.58 7.75 -4.61
N SER A 155 13.65 8.09 -3.72
CA SER A 155 12.81 9.28 -3.83
C SER A 155 13.54 10.55 -3.43
N ASN A 156 13.28 11.65 -4.13
CA ASN A 156 13.79 12.97 -3.75
C ASN A 156 13.16 13.49 -2.45
N GLY A 157 12.00 12.96 -2.05
CA GLY A 157 11.33 13.32 -0.81
C GLY A 157 11.84 12.57 0.43
N TYR A 158 12.76 11.61 0.27
CA TYR A 158 13.20 10.74 1.35
C TYR A 158 13.99 11.48 2.45
N GLY A 159 13.83 11.02 3.70
CA GLY A 159 14.75 11.33 4.81
C GLY A 159 14.13 12.15 5.95
N GLN A 160 12.84 12.42 5.92
CA GLN A 160 12.09 13.05 7.02
C GLN A 160 10.73 12.37 7.21
N PRO A 161 10.12 12.39 8.40
CA PRO A 161 8.79 11.84 8.60
C PRO A 161 7.78 12.36 7.55
N PHE A 162 6.90 11.50 7.05
CA PHE A 162 5.96 11.86 5.99
C PHE A 162 5.07 13.05 6.37
N ASN A 163 4.71 13.19 7.65
CA ASN A 163 3.96 14.35 8.12
C ASN A 163 4.72 15.68 7.92
N ASP A 164 6.04 15.68 8.07
CA ASP A 164 6.87 16.87 7.85
C ASP A 164 6.99 17.17 6.34
N ILE A 165 7.17 16.12 5.52
CA ILE A 165 7.17 16.21 4.05
C ILE A 165 5.83 16.79 3.56
N PHE A 166 4.72 16.24 4.03
CA PHE A 166 3.38 16.65 3.62
C PHE A 166 3.06 18.09 4.06
N LYS A 167 3.50 18.48 5.26
CA LYS A 167 3.40 19.87 5.73
C LYS A 167 4.23 20.82 4.87
N ALA A 168 5.46 20.46 4.53
CA ALA A 168 6.33 21.27 3.67
C ALA A 168 5.77 21.42 2.25
N ALA A 169 5.06 20.40 1.75
CA ALA A 169 4.31 20.44 0.49
C ALA A 169 3.00 21.27 0.58
N GLY A 170 2.65 21.82 1.75
CA GLY A 170 1.41 22.57 1.96
C GLY A 170 0.17 21.69 1.97
N TYR A 171 0.29 20.43 2.40
CA TYR A 171 -0.77 19.42 2.40
C TYR A 171 -1.31 19.10 0.99
N ASP A 172 -0.45 19.22 -0.02
CA ASP A 172 -0.77 18.94 -1.42
C ASP A 172 -0.06 17.66 -1.88
N PHE A 173 -0.83 16.59 -2.07
CA PHE A 173 -0.32 15.29 -2.52
C PHE A 173 0.31 15.33 -3.91
N PHE A 174 -0.08 16.27 -4.78
CA PHE A 174 0.50 16.38 -6.13
C PHE A 174 1.94 16.90 -6.10
N LYS A 175 2.35 17.54 -5.00
CA LYS A 175 3.72 18.02 -4.79
C LYS A 175 4.61 16.99 -4.11
N ILE A 176 4.06 15.85 -3.69
CA ILE A 176 4.84 14.75 -3.12
C ILE A 176 5.32 13.85 -4.25
N ASP A 177 6.61 13.53 -4.23
CA ASP A 177 7.17 12.49 -5.08
C ASP A 177 6.56 11.13 -4.72
N LYS A 178 5.70 10.61 -5.60
CA LYS A 178 4.99 9.34 -5.38
C LYS A 178 5.94 8.15 -5.25
N SER A 179 7.18 8.25 -5.72
CA SER A 179 8.17 7.19 -5.52
C SER A 179 8.51 6.95 -4.04
N LEU A 180 8.17 7.90 -3.16
CA LEU A 180 8.34 7.78 -1.71
C LEU A 180 7.51 6.64 -1.12
N PHE A 181 6.34 6.32 -1.68
CA PHE A 181 5.45 5.24 -1.20
C PHE A 181 5.97 3.85 -1.62
N SER A 182 7.16 3.54 -1.14
CA SER A 182 7.95 2.35 -1.45
C SER A 182 8.49 1.76 -0.14
N PRO A 183 8.89 0.48 -0.12
CA PRO A 183 9.51 -0.12 1.07
C PRO A 183 10.89 0.50 1.35
N ALA A 184 11.32 0.41 2.61
CA ALA A 184 12.66 0.84 3.02
C ALA A 184 13.75 -0.03 2.41
N GLU A 185 13.54 -1.36 2.39
CA GLU A 185 14.52 -2.34 1.97
C GLU A 185 13.85 -3.51 1.24
N VAL A 186 14.50 -4.01 0.18
CA VAL A 186 14.03 -5.17 -0.58
C VAL A 186 15.19 -6.14 -0.84
N VAL A 187 14.94 -7.41 -0.55
CA VAL A 187 15.78 -8.55 -0.93
C VAL A 187 15.06 -9.34 -2.02
N ILE A 188 15.73 -9.59 -3.14
CA ILE A 188 15.15 -10.25 -4.31
C ILE A 188 15.93 -11.52 -4.62
N ASN A 189 15.27 -12.67 -4.51
CA ASN A 189 15.76 -13.97 -4.96
C ASN A 189 15.30 -14.22 -6.40
N GLU A 190 16.23 -14.10 -7.36
CA GLU A 190 15.98 -14.36 -8.77
C GLU A 190 16.34 -15.81 -9.12
N VAL A 191 15.32 -16.64 -9.32
CA VAL A 191 15.48 -18.10 -9.31
C VAL A 191 16.11 -18.66 -10.58
N SER A 192 16.12 -17.93 -11.70
CA SER A 192 16.68 -18.45 -12.95
C SER A 192 18.21 -18.34 -13.00
N SER A 193 18.78 -17.28 -12.42
CA SER A 193 20.21 -17.07 -12.27
C SER A 193 20.76 -17.53 -10.92
N GLY A 194 19.89 -17.74 -9.93
CA GLY A 194 20.26 -18.06 -8.54
C GLY A 194 20.87 -16.88 -7.77
N LYS A 195 20.77 -15.66 -8.33
CA LYS A 195 21.30 -14.45 -7.69
C LYS A 195 20.32 -13.91 -6.66
N VAL A 196 20.89 -13.36 -5.60
CA VAL A 196 20.14 -12.59 -4.59
C VAL A 196 20.62 -11.15 -4.64
N TYR A 197 19.67 -10.23 -4.81
CA TYR A 197 19.90 -8.80 -4.79
C TYR A 197 19.38 -8.20 -3.50
N HIS A 198 20.03 -7.16 -3.00
CA HIS A 198 19.63 -6.44 -1.81
C HIS A 198 19.78 -4.95 -2.08
N VAL A 199 18.69 -4.20 -1.89
CA VAL A 199 18.62 -2.76 -2.16
C VAL A 199 17.85 -2.03 -1.07
N GLY A 200 18.18 -0.76 -0.89
CA GLY A 200 17.59 0.07 0.16
C GLY A 200 18.21 -0.19 1.52
N LYS A 201 17.55 0.31 2.56
CA LYS A 201 17.97 0.16 3.95
C LYS A 201 16.85 0.53 4.90
N VAL A 202 16.85 -0.07 6.08
CA VAL A 202 16.05 0.43 7.21
C VAL A 202 16.65 1.72 7.76
N ASP A 203 15.78 2.67 8.09
CA ASP A 203 16.10 3.95 8.70
C ASP A 203 15.35 4.09 10.03
N ALA A 204 15.92 3.43 11.04
CA ALA A 204 15.33 3.37 12.38
C ALA A 204 15.22 4.75 13.02
N ASP A 205 16.13 5.68 12.72
CA ASP A 205 16.13 7.03 13.29
C ASP A 205 14.91 7.83 12.80
N VAL A 206 14.64 7.82 11.48
CA VAL A 206 13.44 8.48 10.95
C VAL A 206 12.16 7.78 11.41
N THR A 207 12.19 6.44 11.52
CA THR A 207 11.06 5.66 12.07
C THR A 207 10.72 6.10 13.50
N LEU A 208 11.71 6.11 14.40
CA LEU A 208 11.55 6.51 15.80
C LEU A 208 11.12 7.97 15.92
N LYS A 209 11.70 8.87 15.10
CA LYS A 209 11.29 10.27 15.03
C LYS A 209 9.82 10.41 14.62
N SER A 210 9.39 9.71 13.57
CA SER A 210 7.99 9.70 13.13
C SER A 210 7.05 9.20 14.23
N PHE A 211 7.46 8.16 14.94
CA PHE A 211 6.67 7.57 16.03
C PHE A 211 6.65 8.45 17.29
N GLY A 212 7.50 9.47 17.36
CA GLY A 212 7.66 10.37 18.50
C GLY A 212 8.40 9.72 19.67
N LEU A 213 9.38 8.87 19.35
CA LEU A 213 10.21 8.11 20.30
C LEU A 213 11.70 8.49 20.24
N ALA A 214 12.07 9.46 19.40
CA ALA A 214 13.43 10.00 19.27
C ALA A 214 13.61 11.29 20.07
#